data_AF-A0A078FTE4-F1
#
_entry.id   AF-A0A078FTE4-F1
#
_cell.length_a   1.000
_cell.length_b   1.000
_cell.length_c   1.000
_cell.angle_alpha   90.00
_cell.angle_beta   90.00
_cell.angle_gamma   90.00
#
_symmetry.space_group_name_H-M   'P 1'
#
loop_
_entity.id
_entity.type
_entity.pdbx_description
1 polymer ?
#
loop_
_entity_poly.entity_id
_entity_poly.type
_entity_poly.pdbx_seq_one_letter_code
_entity_poly.pdbx_strand_id
1 'polypeptide(L)'
;MGLLESVKSIDWELESPPVYRDFRVLPLFAVFFPSVRFLLDRFVFEKLAKHLIYGKQRQNLGDDATERNKKIRKFKESAWKCVYYLSAEILALSVTYNEPWFMNTKYFWVGPGDQSWPDQQTKLKLKLLYMFVAGFYTYSIFALIFWETRRSDFGVSMGHHIATLILIVLSYVCSFSRVGSVVLALHDASDVFLEVGKMSKYSGAEGIASFSFILFVMSWIILRLIYYPFWILWSTSYEVVLELDKDKHPVEGPIYYYMFNTLLYCLLVLHIYWWVLMYRMLVKQIQDRGKLSEDVRSDSEGEDEHED
;
A
#
# COMPACT_ATOMS: atom_id res chain seq x y z
N MET A 1 31.05 12.26 3.37
CA MET A 1 31.19 11.86 4.79
C MET A 1 30.11 12.50 5.68
N GLY A 2 29.76 13.79 5.53
CA GLY A 2 28.80 14.45 6.45
C GLY A 2 27.34 13.95 6.49
N LEU A 3 26.78 13.42 5.40
CA LEU A 3 25.38 12.95 5.39
C LEU A 3 25.19 11.65 6.19
N LEU A 4 26.12 10.70 6.05
CA LEU A 4 26.09 9.43 6.80
C LEU A 4 26.36 9.64 8.29
N GLU A 5 27.22 10.60 8.65
CA GLU A 5 27.47 10.98 10.04
C GLU A 5 26.26 11.70 10.64
N SER A 6 25.62 12.60 9.88
CA SER A 6 24.37 13.25 10.30
C SER A 6 23.21 12.27 10.46
N VAL A 7 23.11 11.23 9.63
CA VAL A 7 22.08 10.19 9.75
C VAL A 7 22.35 9.30 10.97
N LYS A 8 23.62 9.03 11.29
CA LYS A 8 24.03 8.30 12.49
C LYS A 8 23.84 9.09 13.79
N SER A 9 23.85 10.41 13.74
CA SER A 9 23.62 11.26 14.91
C SER A 9 22.14 11.47 15.24
N ILE A 10 21.22 11.05 14.37
CA ILE A 10 19.78 11.09 14.64
C ILE A 10 19.44 9.94 15.59
N ASP A 11 18.80 10.27 16.71
CA ASP A 11 18.23 9.27 17.61
C ASP A 11 16.89 8.77 17.05
N TRP A 12 16.95 7.65 16.34
CA TRP A 12 15.79 7.01 15.71
C TRP A 12 14.80 6.40 16.71
N GLU A 13 15.26 6.12 17.93
CA GLU A 13 14.46 5.55 19.02
C GLU A 13 13.82 6.63 19.90
N LEU A 14 14.09 7.91 19.63
CA LEU A 14 13.51 9.03 20.36
C LEU A 14 11.98 8.95 20.36
N GLU A 15 11.40 8.81 21.54
CA GLU A 15 9.97 8.79 21.76
C GLU A 15 9.44 10.20 22.03
N SER A 16 8.33 10.55 21.38
CA SER A 16 7.59 11.76 21.68
C SER A 16 6.11 11.57 21.32
N PRO A 17 5.18 12.29 21.99
CA PRO A 17 3.77 12.25 21.63
C PRO A 17 3.57 12.62 20.15
N PRO A 18 2.60 12.01 19.44
CA PRO A 18 2.23 12.45 18.10
C PRO A 18 1.67 13.88 18.19
N VAL A 19 2.22 14.80 17.40
CA VAL A 19 1.76 16.19 17.37
C VAL A 19 1.44 16.64 15.96
N TYR A 20 0.45 17.53 15.82
CA TYR A 20 0.05 18.06 14.51
C TYR A 20 1.22 18.70 13.73
N ARG A 21 2.24 19.19 14.43
CA ARG A 21 3.44 19.81 13.82
C ARG A 21 4.26 18.81 13.01
N ASP A 22 4.15 17.52 13.29
CA ASP A 22 4.88 16.47 12.58
C ASP A 22 4.42 16.37 11.10
N PHE A 23 3.16 16.73 10.82
CA PHE A 23 2.63 16.82 9.45
C PHE A 23 3.27 17.92 8.60
N ARG A 24 4.11 18.81 9.15
CA ARG A 24 4.88 19.78 8.35
C ARG A 24 5.87 19.11 7.40
N VAL A 25 6.24 17.86 7.66
CA VAL A 25 7.09 17.05 6.76
C VAL A 25 6.29 16.51 5.57
N LEU A 26 4.96 16.41 5.69
CA LEU A 26 4.10 15.79 4.68
C LEU A 26 4.21 16.44 3.28
N PRO A 27 4.24 17.79 3.12
CA PRO A 27 4.40 18.41 1.80
C PRO A 27 5.72 18.04 1.13
N LEU A 28 6.79 17.76 1.89
CA LEU A 28 8.06 17.32 1.32
C LEU A 28 7.90 15.96 0.63
N PHE A 29 7.21 15.02 1.28
CA PHE A 29 6.93 13.71 0.69
C PHE A 29 5.95 13.80 -0.49
N ALA A 30 4.93 14.66 -0.40
CA ALA A 30 3.98 14.88 -1.49
C ALA A 30 4.63 15.42 -2.78
N VAL A 31 5.73 16.19 -2.67
CA VAL A 31 6.55 16.64 -3.81
C VAL A 31 7.62 15.62 -4.20
N PHE A 32 8.16 14.89 -3.23
CA PHE A 32 9.18 13.86 -3.44
C PHE A 32 8.69 12.76 -4.39
N PHE A 33 7.52 12.17 -4.14
CA PHE A 33 7.00 11.07 -4.95
C PHE A 33 6.83 11.40 -6.45
N PRO A 34 6.13 12.47 -6.86
CA PRO A 34 6.02 12.82 -8.27
C PRO A 34 7.38 13.15 -8.90
N SER A 35 8.29 13.77 -8.14
CA SER A 35 9.65 14.07 -8.63
C SER A 35 10.45 12.79 -8.91
N VAL A 36 10.44 11.83 -7.98
CA VAL A 36 11.11 10.54 -8.17
C VAL A 36 10.44 9.75 -9.30
N ARG A 37 9.11 9.73 -9.38
CA ARG A 37 8.39 9.09 -10.49
C ARG A 37 8.84 9.66 -11.83
N PHE A 38 8.88 10.98 -11.96
CA PHE A 38 9.29 11.65 -13.20
C PHE A 38 10.71 11.26 -13.61
N LEU A 39 11.66 11.25 -12.67
CA LEU A 39 13.05 10.86 -12.95
C LEU A 39 13.15 9.39 -13.35
N LEU A 40 12.51 8.48 -12.59
CA LEU A 40 12.53 7.05 -12.91
C LEU A 40 11.84 6.76 -14.24
N ASP A 41 10.72 7.41 -14.53
CA ASP A 41 10.01 7.30 -15.80
C ASP A 41 10.91 7.65 -16.99
N ARG A 42 11.64 8.77 -16.88
CA ARG A 42 12.46 9.31 -17.96
C ARG A 42 13.76 8.53 -18.18
N PHE A 43 14.42 8.13 -17.09
CA PHE A 43 15.77 7.57 -17.16
C PHE A 43 15.82 6.04 -17.09
N VAL A 44 14.83 5.41 -16.45
CA VAL A 44 14.83 3.98 -16.12
C VAL A 44 13.66 3.25 -16.78
N PHE A 45 12.42 3.56 -16.39
CA PHE A 45 11.26 2.76 -16.78
C PHE A 45 10.99 2.79 -18.27
N GLU A 46 11.13 3.94 -18.95
CA GLU A 46 10.95 4.01 -20.40
C GLU A 46 11.98 3.15 -21.15
N LYS A 47 13.25 3.16 -20.71
CA LYS A 47 14.31 2.35 -21.34
C LYS A 47 14.09 0.86 -21.08
N LEU A 48 13.72 0.48 -19.85
CA LEU A 48 13.42 -0.90 -19.49
C LEU A 48 12.20 -1.42 -20.23
N ALA A 49 11.11 -0.66 -20.27
CA ALA A 49 9.90 -1.00 -21.02
C ALA A 49 10.23 -1.23 -22.49
N LYS A 50 10.98 -0.31 -23.11
CA LYS A 50 11.42 -0.47 -24.50
C LYS A 50 12.29 -1.71 -24.68
N HIS A 51 13.24 -1.98 -23.80
CA HIS A 51 14.10 -3.15 -23.91
C HIS A 51 13.32 -4.47 -23.79
N LEU A 52 12.45 -4.58 -22.78
CA LEU A 52 11.71 -5.81 -22.48
C LEU A 52 10.59 -6.08 -23.48
N ILE A 53 9.89 -5.03 -23.94
CA ILE A 53 8.79 -5.16 -24.91
C ILE A 53 9.34 -5.31 -26.34
N TYR A 54 10.30 -4.47 -26.77
CA TYR A 54 10.83 -4.54 -28.14
C TYR A 54 11.80 -5.72 -28.35
N GLY A 55 12.56 -6.11 -27.32
CA GLY A 55 13.52 -7.23 -27.41
C GLY A 55 12.84 -8.56 -27.72
N LYS A 56 11.59 -8.75 -27.31
CA LYS A 56 10.78 -9.95 -27.56
C LYS A 56 9.87 -9.83 -28.80
N GLN A 57 9.47 -8.62 -29.18
CA GLN A 57 8.44 -8.39 -30.19
C GLN A 57 8.96 -8.16 -31.62
N ARG A 58 10.26 -8.39 -31.87
CA ARG A 58 10.84 -8.42 -33.24
C ARG A 58 10.28 -9.57 -34.11
N GLN A 59 9.41 -10.42 -33.58
CA GLN A 59 8.78 -11.55 -34.28
C GLN A 59 7.30 -11.34 -34.69
N ASN A 60 6.59 -10.31 -34.20
CA ASN A 60 5.18 -10.07 -34.56
C ASN A 60 5.01 -8.70 -35.24
N LEU A 61 5.07 -8.70 -36.58
CA LEU A 61 4.92 -7.57 -37.50
C LEU A 61 3.47 -7.01 -37.59
N GLY A 62 2.70 -7.03 -36.51
CA GLY A 62 1.27 -6.67 -36.53
C GLY A 62 0.73 -5.79 -35.39
N ASP A 63 1.52 -5.48 -34.35
CA ASP A 63 1.02 -4.60 -33.27
C ASP A 63 1.05 -3.13 -33.72
N ASP A 64 -0.14 -2.52 -33.78
CA ASP A 64 -0.33 -1.09 -33.99
C ASP A 64 0.54 -0.27 -33.02
N ALA A 65 1.08 0.84 -33.49
CA ALA A 65 1.92 1.71 -32.69
C ALA A 65 1.20 2.23 -31.44
N THR A 66 -0.12 2.38 -31.53
CA THR A 66 -1.01 2.77 -30.44
C THR A 66 -1.01 1.74 -29.31
N GLU A 67 -1.27 0.47 -29.61
CA GLU A 67 -1.31 -0.62 -28.63
C GLU A 67 0.03 -0.81 -27.91
N ARG A 68 1.12 -0.66 -28.66
CA ARG A 68 2.46 -0.70 -28.09
C ARG A 68 2.71 0.46 -27.11
N ASN A 69 2.31 1.68 -27.46
CA ASN A 69 2.42 2.83 -26.56
C ASN A 69 1.56 2.66 -25.31
N LYS A 70 0.35 2.10 -25.45
CA LYS A 70 -0.54 1.73 -24.32
C LYS A 70 0.16 0.72 -23.38
N LYS A 71 0.77 -0.35 -23.91
CA LYS A 71 1.56 -1.33 -23.11
C LYS A 71 2.74 -0.69 -22.38
N ILE A 72 3.49 0.20 -23.03
CA ILE A 72 4.61 0.92 -22.40
C ILE A 72 4.12 1.81 -21.25
N ARG A 73 3.01 2.53 -21.44
CA ARG A 73 2.40 3.37 -20.39
C ARG A 73 2.00 2.53 -19.18
N LYS A 74 1.25 1.44 -19.40
CA LYS A 74 0.83 0.52 -18.33
C LYS A 74 2.02 -0.13 -17.61
N PHE A 75 3.08 -0.50 -18.34
CA PHE A 75 4.32 -1.00 -17.74
C PHE A 75 4.95 0.04 -16.81
N LYS A 76 5.07 1.30 -17.25
CA LYS A 76 5.65 2.37 -16.43
C LYS A 76 4.84 2.65 -15.17
N GLU A 77 3.51 2.68 -15.29
CA GLU A 77 2.61 2.81 -14.13
C GLU A 77 2.84 1.68 -13.12
N SER A 78 2.91 0.44 -13.59
CA SER A 78 3.19 -0.71 -12.71
C SER A 78 4.60 -0.70 -12.13
N ALA A 79 5.61 -0.27 -12.90
CA ALA A 79 6.98 -0.16 -12.41
C ALA A 79 7.10 0.88 -11.28
N TRP A 80 6.44 2.03 -11.43
CA TRP A 80 6.37 3.05 -10.37
C TRP A 80 5.76 2.49 -9.09
N LYS A 81 4.59 1.83 -9.20
CA LYS A 81 3.89 1.22 -8.07
C LYS A 81 4.74 0.12 -7.42
N CYS A 82 5.40 -0.72 -8.22
CA CYS A 82 6.31 -1.75 -7.72
C CYS A 82 7.47 -1.16 -6.90
N VAL A 83 8.12 -0.10 -7.38
CA VAL A 83 9.21 0.56 -6.66
C VAL A 83 8.70 1.15 -5.34
N TYR A 84 7.54 1.80 -5.37
CA TYR A 84 6.93 2.33 -4.16
C TYR A 84 6.64 1.20 -3.14
N TYR A 85 5.82 0.20 -3.51
CA TYR A 85 5.41 -0.86 -2.57
C TYR A 85 6.61 -1.62 -2.01
N LEU A 86 7.63 -1.90 -2.83
CA LEU A 86 8.84 -2.56 -2.34
C LEU A 86 9.60 -1.67 -1.34
N SER A 87 9.75 -0.38 -1.64
CA SER A 87 10.43 0.56 -0.73
C SER A 87 9.64 0.79 0.56
N ALA A 88 8.32 0.86 0.48
CA ALA A 88 7.42 1.03 1.62
C ALA A 88 7.44 -0.21 2.51
N GLU A 89 7.41 -1.41 1.93
CA GLU A 89 7.48 -2.67 2.65
C GLU A 89 8.82 -2.83 3.38
N ILE A 90 9.94 -2.57 2.71
CA ILE A 90 11.27 -2.62 3.34
C ILE A 90 11.34 -1.62 4.51
N LEU A 91 10.82 -0.40 4.31
CA LEU A 91 10.79 0.62 5.35
C LEU A 91 9.90 0.19 6.53
N ALA A 92 8.68 -0.29 6.28
CA ALA A 92 7.73 -0.71 7.29
C ALA A 92 8.28 -1.86 8.14
N LEU A 93 8.89 -2.87 7.51
CA LEU A 93 9.57 -3.97 8.18
C LEU A 93 10.80 -3.47 8.97
N SER A 94 11.64 -2.61 8.39
CA SER A 94 12.82 -2.10 9.09
C SER A 94 12.49 -1.33 10.37
N VAL A 95 11.36 -0.61 10.36
CA VAL A 95 10.87 0.19 11.49
C VAL A 95 10.17 -0.67 12.53
N THR A 96 9.43 -1.70 12.10
CA THR A 96 8.51 -2.45 12.97
C THR A 96 9.09 -3.79 13.46
N TYR A 97 9.95 -4.45 12.70
CA TYR A 97 10.37 -5.85 12.97
C TYR A 97 10.98 -6.07 14.36
N ASN A 98 11.79 -5.12 14.83
CA ASN A 98 12.46 -5.20 16.14
C ASN A 98 11.59 -4.68 17.30
N GLU A 99 10.36 -4.26 17.03
CA GLU A 99 9.46 -3.73 18.06
C GLU A 99 8.64 -4.86 18.69
N PRO A 100 8.35 -4.78 20.00
CA PRO A 100 7.68 -5.87 20.73
C PRO A 100 6.28 -6.17 20.18
N TRP A 101 5.62 -5.16 19.62
CA TRP A 101 4.29 -5.30 19.04
C TRP A 101 4.24 -6.00 17.68
N PHE A 102 5.39 -6.25 17.04
CA PHE A 102 5.44 -7.05 15.82
C PHE A 102 5.09 -8.53 16.08
N MET A 103 5.46 -9.04 17.26
CA MET A 103 5.22 -10.44 17.64
C MET A 103 4.02 -10.63 18.56
N ASN A 104 3.64 -9.61 19.32
CA ASN A 104 2.53 -9.72 20.28
C ASN A 104 1.66 -8.46 20.26
N THR A 105 0.40 -8.67 19.86
CA THR A 105 -0.62 -7.63 19.64
C THR A 105 -0.98 -6.87 20.91
N LYS A 106 -0.78 -7.45 22.10
CA LYS A 106 -0.97 -6.74 23.38
C LYS A 106 -0.15 -5.46 23.47
N TYR A 107 1.06 -5.46 22.89
CA TYR A 107 1.95 -4.30 22.92
C TYR A 107 1.55 -3.19 21.93
N PHE A 108 0.49 -3.38 21.14
CA PHE A 108 -0.19 -2.26 20.49
C PHE A 108 -0.74 -1.30 21.53
N TRP A 109 -1.27 -1.81 22.64
CA TRP A 109 -2.02 -1.04 23.64
C TRP A 109 -1.19 -0.70 24.87
N VAL A 110 -0.22 -1.55 25.21
CA VAL A 110 0.65 -1.39 26.38
C VAL A 110 2.09 -1.13 25.97
N GLY A 111 2.74 -0.14 26.58
CA GLY A 111 4.14 0.20 26.39
C GLY A 111 4.97 0.14 27.68
N PRO A 112 6.26 0.48 27.61
CA PRO A 112 7.11 0.57 28.80
C PRO A 112 6.64 1.66 29.77
N GLY A 113 6.80 1.42 31.07
CA GLY A 113 6.38 2.35 32.12
C GLY A 113 4.85 2.47 32.20
N ASP A 114 4.34 3.70 32.31
CA ASP A 114 2.91 3.99 32.41
C ASP A 114 2.26 4.26 31.03
N GLN A 115 2.91 3.89 29.93
CA GLN A 115 2.36 4.08 28.58
C GLN A 115 1.23 3.07 28.31
N SER A 116 0.00 3.55 28.28
CA SER A 116 -1.17 2.82 27.78
C SER A 116 -1.88 3.66 26.72
N TRP A 117 -2.50 3.01 25.74
CA TRP A 117 -3.33 3.71 24.76
C TRP A 117 -4.51 4.40 25.48
N PRO A 118 -4.84 5.67 25.16
CA PRO A 118 -4.34 6.52 24.07
C PRO A 118 -3.08 7.36 24.37
N ASP A 119 -2.54 7.32 25.60
CA ASP A 119 -1.41 8.14 26.07
C ASP A 119 -0.03 7.57 25.69
N GLN A 120 0.09 6.96 24.51
CA GLN A 120 1.34 6.34 24.05
C GLN A 120 2.24 7.33 23.31
N GLN A 121 3.55 7.13 23.45
CA GLN A 121 4.52 7.87 22.66
C GLN A 121 4.85 7.11 21.37
N THR A 122 5.25 7.87 20.34
CA THR A 122 5.62 7.33 19.03
C THR A 122 7.09 7.63 18.76
N LYS A 123 7.85 6.58 18.42
CA LYS A 123 9.27 6.69 18.04
C LYS A 123 9.44 7.48 16.76
N LEU A 124 10.54 8.25 16.64
CA LEU A 124 10.83 9.07 15.47
C LEU A 124 10.81 8.29 14.15
N LYS A 125 11.40 7.09 14.13
CA LYS A 125 11.37 6.20 12.95
C LYS A 125 9.95 5.85 12.49
N LEU A 126 9.03 5.65 13.44
CA LEU A 126 7.63 5.34 13.17
C LEU A 126 6.86 6.58 12.70
N LYS A 127 7.15 7.75 13.28
CA LYS A 127 6.63 9.03 12.78
C LYS A 127 7.00 9.26 11.31
N LEU A 128 8.26 9.00 10.94
CA LEU A 128 8.73 9.17 9.57
C LEU A 128 8.11 8.16 8.60
N LEU A 129 7.92 6.89 9.01
CA LEU A 129 7.16 5.91 8.23
C LEU A 129 5.75 6.44 7.92
N TYR A 130 5.07 6.96 8.94
CA TYR A 130 3.74 7.54 8.78
C TYR A 130 3.71 8.73 7.81
N MET A 131 4.66 9.65 7.92
CA MET A 131 4.75 10.80 6.99
C MET A 131 5.08 10.37 5.56
N PHE A 132 5.94 9.37 5.39
CA PHE A 132 6.28 8.78 4.09
C PHE A 132 5.03 8.20 3.41
N VAL A 133 4.29 7.33 4.12
CA VAL A 133 3.11 6.67 3.56
C VAL A 133 1.97 7.67 3.35
N ALA A 134 1.70 8.57 4.30
CA ALA A 134 0.69 9.62 4.14
C ALA A 134 1.00 10.51 2.92
N GLY A 135 2.28 10.84 2.70
CA GLY A 135 2.72 11.61 1.55
C GLY A 135 2.46 10.90 0.23
N PHE A 136 2.70 9.57 0.19
CA PHE A 136 2.39 8.77 -0.99
C PHE A 136 0.90 8.70 -1.26
N TYR A 137 0.07 8.40 -0.26
CA TYR A 137 -1.38 8.29 -0.45
C TYR A 137 -2.00 9.64 -0.87
N THR A 138 -1.50 10.76 -0.32
CA THR A 138 -1.87 12.10 -0.78
C THR A 138 -1.54 12.28 -2.26
N TYR A 139 -0.30 11.99 -2.66
CA TYR A 139 0.13 12.03 -4.05
C TYR A 139 -0.69 11.07 -4.94
N SER A 140 -0.98 9.86 -4.48
CA SER A 140 -1.70 8.83 -5.22
C SER A 140 -3.13 9.26 -5.54
N ILE A 141 -3.81 9.96 -4.62
CA ILE A 141 -5.13 10.55 -4.90
C ILE A 141 -5.06 11.54 -6.06
N PHE A 142 -4.09 12.46 -6.06
CA PHE A 142 -3.89 13.38 -7.18
C PHE A 142 -3.52 12.65 -8.47
N ALA A 143 -2.64 11.65 -8.38
CA ALA A 143 -2.25 10.84 -9.52
C ALA A 143 -3.45 10.08 -10.12
N LEU A 144 -4.32 9.50 -9.30
CA LEU A 144 -5.53 8.83 -9.77
C LEU A 144 -6.50 9.76 -10.49
N ILE A 145 -6.62 11.02 -10.06
CA ILE A 145 -7.51 12.00 -10.69
C ILE A 145 -6.94 12.51 -12.02
N PHE A 146 -5.62 12.77 -12.08
CA PHE A 146 -5.03 13.55 -13.18
C PHE A 146 -4.02 12.81 -14.06
N TRP A 147 -3.44 11.69 -13.61
CA TRP A 147 -2.31 11.04 -14.28
C TRP A 147 -2.56 9.57 -14.63
N GLU A 148 -3.12 8.78 -13.70
CA GLU A 148 -3.28 7.34 -13.88
C GLU A 148 -4.42 6.98 -14.82
N THR A 149 -4.24 5.89 -15.55
CA THR A 149 -5.28 5.33 -16.42
C THR A 149 -6.51 4.94 -15.60
N ARG A 150 -7.68 5.51 -15.94
CA ARG A 150 -8.97 5.23 -15.30
C ARG A 150 -9.43 3.81 -15.67
N ARG A 151 -9.85 3.04 -14.66
CA ARG A 151 -10.38 1.67 -14.80
C ARG A 151 -11.81 1.59 -14.28
N SER A 152 -12.54 0.52 -14.60
CA SER A 152 -13.92 0.29 -14.14
C SER A 152 -14.07 0.30 -12.61
N ASP A 153 -13.03 -0.07 -11.84
CA ASP A 153 -13.02 -0.02 -10.38
C ASP A 153 -12.53 1.32 -9.80
N PHE A 154 -12.45 2.38 -10.60
CA PHE A 154 -11.94 3.70 -10.19
C PHE A 154 -12.60 4.21 -8.91
N GLY A 155 -13.93 4.15 -8.81
CA GLY A 155 -14.65 4.65 -7.63
C GLY A 155 -14.28 3.89 -6.34
N VAL A 156 -14.14 2.57 -6.44
CA VAL A 156 -13.74 1.71 -5.31
C VAL A 156 -12.28 1.98 -4.93
N SER A 157 -11.40 2.09 -5.93
CA SER A 157 -9.98 2.42 -5.72
C SER A 157 -9.80 3.81 -5.09
N MET A 158 -10.50 4.83 -5.57
CA MET A 158 -10.48 6.18 -5.01
C MET A 158 -11.00 6.21 -3.57
N GLY A 159 -12.14 5.55 -3.33
CA GLY A 159 -12.72 5.41 -1.99
C GLY A 159 -11.74 4.74 -1.02
N HIS A 160 -11.03 3.70 -1.46
CA HIS A 160 -9.96 3.08 -0.69
C HIS A 160 -8.82 4.05 -0.36
N HIS A 161 -8.29 4.79 -1.34
CA HIS A 161 -7.18 5.71 -1.10
C HIS A 161 -7.56 6.82 -0.10
N ILE A 162 -8.78 7.35 -0.20
CA ILE A 162 -9.31 8.32 0.76
C ILE A 162 -9.45 7.69 2.14
N ALA A 163 -10.06 6.51 2.25
CA ALA A 163 -10.22 5.80 3.52
C ALA A 163 -8.87 5.48 4.17
N THR A 164 -7.88 5.04 3.39
CA THR A 164 -6.53 4.75 3.87
C THR A 164 -5.81 6.02 4.32
N LEU A 165 -5.91 7.13 3.59
CA LEU A 165 -5.34 8.41 4.02
C LEU A 165 -5.95 8.88 5.34
N ILE A 166 -7.28 8.79 5.48
CA ILE A 166 -7.99 9.10 6.73
C ILE A 166 -7.51 8.18 7.85
N LEU A 167 -7.38 6.88 7.61
CA LEU A 167 -6.86 5.91 8.59
C LEU A 167 -5.43 6.23 9.02
N ILE A 168 -4.54 6.60 8.10
CA ILE A 168 -3.16 6.97 8.44
C ILE A 168 -3.15 8.22 9.32
N VAL A 169 -3.88 9.28 8.94
CA VAL A 169 -3.91 10.53 9.70
C VAL A 169 -4.55 10.32 11.09
N LEU A 170 -5.71 9.66 11.14
CA LEU A 170 -6.41 9.44 12.40
C LEU A 170 -5.67 8.45 13.31
N SER A 171 -5.08 7.38 12.78
CA SER A 171 -4.27 6.47 13.60
C SER A 171 -3.04 7.14 14.18
N TYR A 172 -2.47 8.12 13.46
CA TYR A 172 -1.38 8.92 14.00
C TYR A 172 -1.82 9.83 15.15
N VAL A 173 -2.89 10.60 14.94
CA VAL A 173 -3.41 11.57 15.92
C VAL A 173 -3.97 10.89 17.16
N CYS A 174 -4.62 9.74 17.00
CA CYS A 174 -5.22 8.96 18.08
C CYS A 174 -4.26 7.88 18.65
N SER A 175 -2.95 8.00 18.43
CA SER A 175 -1.92 7.11 19.00
C SER A 175 -2.04 5.61 18.64
N PHE A 176 -2.71 5.25 17.55
CA PHE A 176 -2.74 3.89 17.01
C PHE A 176 -1.51 3.58 16.13
N SER A 177 -0.42 4.32 16.28
CA SER A 177 0.74 4.23 15.39
C SER A 177 1.39 2.83 15.37
N ARG A 178 1.35 2.12 16.51
CA ARG A 178 1.92 0.77 16.65
C ARG A 178 1.15 -0.27 15.84
N VAL A 179 -0.18 -0.31 15.98
CA VAL A 179 -1.03 -1.22 15.21
C VAL A 179 -1.02 -0.84 13.73
N GLY A 180 -1.05 0.45 13.44
CA GLY A 180 -1.03 0.92 12.05
C GLY A 180 0.28 0.59 11.32
N SER A 181 1.43 0.54 12.01
CA SER A 181 2.69 0.11 11.38
C SER A 181 2.65 -1.34 10.89
N VAL A 182 2.00 -2.24 11.64
CA VAL A 182 1.77 -3.63 11.23
C VAL A 182 0.73 -3.70 10.11
N VAL A 183 -0.34 -2.92 10.19
CA VAL A 183 -1.33 -2.81 9.10
C VAL A 183 -0.64 -2.41 7.80
N LEU A 184 0.21 -1.39 7.80
CA LEU A 184 0.94 -0.95 6.61
C LEU A 184 1.78 -2.08 5.99
N ALA A 185 2.56 -2.79 6.81
CA ALA A 185 3.37 -3.93 6.34
C ALA A 185 2.52 -5.09 5.77
N LEU A 186 1.38 -5.41 6.39
CA LEU A 186 0.51 -6.48 5.89
C LEU A 186 -0.08 -6.18 4.52
N HIS A 187 -0.33 -4.90 4.20
CA HIS A 187 -1.01 -4.53 2.96
C HIS A 187 -0.03 -4.41 1.79
N ASP A 188 1.07 -3.66 1.96
CA ASP A 188 1.97 -3.34 0.85
C ASP A 188 2.72 -4.58 0.31
N ALA A 189 2.99 -5.58 1.15
CA ALA A 189 3.72 -6.80 0.77
C ALA A 189 3.13 -7.54 -0.44
N SER A 190 1.82 -7.76 -0.49
CA SER A 190 1.21 -8.50 -1.60
C SER A 190 1.20 -7.70 -2.90
N ASP A 191 1.15 -6.37 -2.83
CA ASP A 191 1.04 -5.52 -4.03
C ASP A 191 2.35 -5.48 -4.83
N VAL A 192 3.48 -5.79 -4.20
CA VAL A 192 4.76 -6.03 -4.91
C VAL A 192 4.60 -7.15 -5.93
N PHE A 193 4.01 -8.28 -5.54
CA PHE A 193 3.80 -9.42 -6.46
C PHE A 193 2.82 -9.07 -7.58
N LEU A 194 1.77 -8.29 -7.28
CA LEU A 194 0.81 -7.82 -8.27
C LEU A 194 1.48 -7.00 -9.38
N GLU A 195 2.29 -6.02 -8.98
CA GLU A 195 2.92 -5.11 -9.95
C GLU A 195 4.03 -5.80 -10.76
N VAL A 196 4.77 -6.74 -10.15
CA VAL A 196 5.70 -7.63 -10.89
C VAL A 196 4.95 -8.48 -11.92
N GLY A 197 3.79 -9.03 -11.55
CA GLY A 197 2.94 -9.81 -12.44
C GLY A 197 2.45 -8.98 -13.64
N LYS A 198 1.96 -7.76 -13.40
CA LYS A 198 1.53 -6.84 -14.47
C LYS A 198 2.68 -6.45 -15.40
N MET A 199 3.82 -6.03 -14.86
CA MET A 199 5.01 -5.72 -15.66
C MET A 199 5.43 -6.90 -16.55
N SER A 200 5.40 -8.11 -15.99
CA SER A 200 5.73 -9.35 -16.71
C SER A 200 4.72 -9.65 -17.81
N LYS A 201 3.43 -9.44 -17.56
CA LYS A 201 2.37 -9.62 -18.57
C LYS A 201 2.54 -8.62 -19.73
N TYR A 202 2.77 -7.33 -19.44
CA TYR A 202 2.99 -6.31 -20.47
C TYR A 202 4.26 -6.55 -21.31
N SER A 203 5.26 -7.22 -20.73
CA SER A 203 6.52 -7.59 -21.40
C SER A 203 6.44 -8.93 -22.15
N GLY A 204 5.28 -9.61 -22.18
CA GLY A 204 5.13 -10.93 -22.79
C GLY A 204 5.90 -12.05 -22.07
N ALA A 205 6.20 -11.89 -20.78
CA ALA A 205 6.81 -12.91 -19.93
C ALA A 205 5.73 -13.70 -19.18
N GLU A 206 4.92 -14.47 -19.91
CA GLU A 206 3.73 -15.14 -19.36
C GLU A 206 4.03 -16.07 -18.17
N GLY A 207 5.15 -16.82 -18.21
CA GLY A 207 5.53 -17.70 -17.10
C GLY A 207 5.80 -16.94 -15.79
N ILE A 208 6.51 -15.81 -15.86
CA ILE A 208 6.78 -14.96 -14.68
C ILE A 208 5.47 -14.31 -14.23
N ALA A 209 4.65 -13.81 -15.17
CA ALA A 209 3.36 -13.23 -14.85
C ALA A 209 2.47 -14.21 -14.08
N SER A 210 2.35 -15.46 -14.57
CA SER A 210 1.52 -16.50 -13.94
C SER A 210 2.04 -16.89 -12.56
N PHE A 211 3.36 -17.01 -12.41
CA PHE A 211 3.99 -17.29 -11.12
C PHE A 211 3.76 -16.15 -10.11
N SER A 212 4.00 -14.90 -10.51
CA SER A 212 3.78 -13.71 -9.68
C SER A 212 2.30 -13.55 -9.29
N PHE A 213 1.36 -13.87 -10.18
CA PHE A 213 -0.07 -13.83 -9.87
C PHE A 213 -0.45 -14.87 -8.81
N ILE A 214 0.09 -16.09 -8.87
CA ILE A 214 -0.14 -17.12 -7.83
C ILE A 214 0.41 -16.64 -6.48
N LEU A 215 1.63 -16.08 -6.45
CA LEU A 215 2.21 -15.51 -5.23
C LEU A 215 1.38 -14.35 -4.68
N PHE A 216 0.88 -13.48 -5.55
CA PHE A 216 -0.03 -12.40 -5.18
C PHE A 216 -1.31 -12.92 -4.52
N VAL A 217 -1.97 -13.89 -5.13
CA VAL A 217 -3.20 -14.50 -4.59
C VAL A 217 -2.93 -15.16 -3.23
N MET A 218 -1.85 -15.94 -3.11
CA MET A 218 -1.49 -16.60 -1.85
C MET A 218 -1.18 -15.61 -0.74
N SER A 219 -0.36 -14.59 -1.03
CA SER A 219 -0.03 -13.53 -0.07
C SER A 219 -1.25 -12.71 0.32
N TRP A 220 -2.17 -12.40 -0.61
CA TRP A 220 -3.41 -11.70 -0.31
C TRP A 220 -4.27 -12.45 0.72
N ILE A 221 -4.47 -13.76 0.52
CA ILE A 221 -5.26 -14.58 1.45
C ILE A 221 -4.60 -14.59 2.83
N ILE A 222 -3.31 -14.90 2.89
CA ILE A 222 -2.57 -15.02 4.15
C ILE A 222 -2.57 -13.69 4.90
N LEU A 223 -2.19 -12.59 4.25
CA LEU A 223 -1.98 -11.32 4.92
C LEU A 223 -3.28 -10.56 5.19
N ARG A 224 -4.17 -10.45 4.18
CA ARG A 224 -5.36 -9.57 4.25
C ARG A 224 -6.64 -10.29 4.68
N LEU A 225 -6.77 -11.60 4.44
CA LEU A 225 -7.97 -12.38 4.80
C LEU A 225 -7.78 -13.29 6.03
N ILE A 226 -6.53 -13.54 6.44
CA ILE A 226 -6.22 -14.34 7.63
C ILE A 226 -5.56 -13.47 8.69
N TYR A 227 -4.33 -12.97 8.47
CA TYR A 227 -3.60 -12.23 9.49
C TYR A 227 -4.33 -10.94 9.93
N TYR A 228 -4.78 -10.14 8.97
CA TYR A 228 -5.48 -8.89 9.25
C TYR A 228 -6.74 -9.07 10.12
N PRO A 229 -7.74 -9.90 9.77
CA PRO A 229 -8.93 -10.03 10.60
C PRO A 229 -8.71 -10.79 11.92
N PHE A 230 -7.89 -11.83 11.93
CA PHE A 230 -7.76 -12.68 13.12
C PHE A 230 -6.80 -12.13 14.19
N TRP A 231 -5.81 -11.31 13.81
CA TRP A 231 -4.87 -10.70 14.77
C TRP A 231 -5.11 -9.21 14.92
N ILE A 232 -5.19 -8.46 13.81
CA ILE A 232 -5.32 -7.00 13.90
C ILE A 232 -6.72 -6.60 14.33
N LEU A 233 -7.77 -6.99 13.60
CA LEU A 233 -9.13 -6.62 13.98
C LEU A 233 -9.54 -7.21 15.32
N TRP A 234 -9.06 -8.42 15.65
CA TRP A 234 -9.24 -8.99 16.97
C TRP A 234 -8.65 -8.08 18.06
N SER A 235 -7.39 -7.67 17.89
CA SER A 235 -6.71 -6.80 18.85
C SER A 235 -7.39 -5.43 18.98
N THR A 236 -7.75 -4.79 17.87
CA THR A 236 -8.41 -3.47 17.86
C THR A 236 -9.85 -3.52 18.35
N SER A 237 -10.51 -4.68 18.33
CA SER A 237 -11.90 -4.82 18.79
C SER A 237 -11.98 -5.32 20.23
N TYR A 238 -11.10 -6.24 20.63
CA TYR A 238 -11.17 -6.91 21.93
C TYR A 238 -10.06 -6.48 22.88
N GLU A 239 -8.79 -6.58 22.48
CA GLU A 239 -7.66 -6.31 23.39
C GLU A 239 -7.62 -4.85 23.84
N VAL A 240 -7.90 -3.90 22.94
CA VAL A 240 -7.94 -2.47 23.29
C VAL A 240 -8.98 -2.17 24.38
N VAL A 241 -10.12 -2.87 24.40
CA VAL A 241 -11.20 -2.62 25.37
C VAL A 241 -10.83 -3.14 26.76
N LEU A 242 -9.95 -4.16 26.82
CA LEU A 242 -9.44 -4.70 28.07
C LEU A 242 -8.35 -3.82 28.67
N GLU A 243 -7.57 -3.13 27.84
CA GLU A 243 -6.45 -2.30 28.27
C GLU A 243 -6.81 -0.81 28.43
N LEU A 244 -7.96 -0.37 27.87
CA LEU A 244 -8.43 1.02 28.00
C LEU A 244 -8.89 1.33 29.43
N ASP A 245 -8.22 2.29 30.06
CA ASP A 245 -8.68 2.93 31.29
C ASP A 245 -9.89 3.85 31.00
N LYS A 246 -11.09 3.31 31.22
CA LYS A 246 -12.36 4.01 30.97
C LYS A 246 -12.62 5.14 31.97
N ASP A 247 -11.99 5.11 33.13
CA ASP A 247 -12.14 6.15 34.14
C ASP A 247 -11.29 7.37 33.77
N LYS A 248 -10.10 7.14 33.22
CA LYS A 248 -9.20 8.19 32.71
C LYS A 248 -9.71 8.81 31.41
N HIS A 249 -10.28 8.00 30.50
CA HIS A 249 -10.70 8.44 29.16
C HIS A 249 -12.17 8.10 28.84
N PRO A 250 -13.15 8.68 29.56
CA PRO A 250 -14.56 8.28 29.46
C PRO A 250 -15.23 8.65 28.13
N VAL A 251 -14.73 9.67 27.42
CA VAL A 251 -15.33 10.19 26.19
C VAL A 251 -14.45 9.92 24.97
N GLU A 252 -13.16 10.30 25.03
CA GLU A 252 -12.25 10.19 23.90
C GLU A 252 -11.96 8.74 23.51
N GLY A 253 -11.74 7.86 24.49
CA GLY A 253 -11.45 6.44 24.27
C GLY A 253 -12.52 5.74 23.41
N PRO A 254 -13.82 5.78 23.80
CA PRO A 254 -14.89 5.20 22.99
C PRO A 254 -15.00 5.80 21.58
N ILE A 255 -14.86 7.12 21.43
CA ILE A 255 -14.94 7.78 20.11
C ILE A 255 -13.83 7.26 19.19
N TYR A 256 -12.59 7.26 19.66
CA TYR A 256 -11.45 6.76 18.89
C TYR A 256 -11.60 5.27 18.55
N TYR A 257 -12.07 4.47 19.51
CA TYR A 257 -12.34 3.04 19.32
C TYR A 257 -13.34 2.76 18.18
N TYR A 258 -14.53 3.38 18.23
CA TYR A 258 -15.56 3.12 17.22
C TYR A 258 -15.16 3.65 15.85
N MET A 259 -14.64 4.88 15.80
CA MET A 259 -14.20 5.51 14.56
C MET A 259 -13.11 4.67 13.85
N PHE A 260 -12.08 4.24 14.59
CA PHE A 260 -10.97 3.47 14.02
C PHE A 260 -11.41 2.07 13.57
N ASN A 261 -12.14 1.34 14.42
CA ASN A 261 -12.62 0.00 14.05
C ASN A 261 -13.57 0.03 12.86
N THR A 262 -14.50 0.98 12.76
CA THR A 262 -15.38 1.10 11.59
C THR A 262 -14.57 1.21 10.30
N LEU A 263 -13.55 2.07 10.26
CA LEU A 263 -12.71 2.23 9.07
C LEU A 263 -11.90 0.96 8.75
N LEU A 264 -11.37 0.26 9.77
CA LEU A 264 -10.66 -1.00 9.57
C LEU A 264 -11.57 -2.14 9.06
N TYR A 265 -12.82 -2.20 9.51
CA TYR A 265 -13.82 -3.13 8.98
C TYR A 265 -14.24 -2.76 7.55
N CYS A 266 -14.36 -1.46 7.24
CA CYS A 266 -14.57 -1.01 5.85
C CYS A 266 -13.43 -1.49 4.93
N LEU A 267 -12.17 -1.41 5.38
CA LEU A 267 -11.04 -1.98 4.64
C LEU A 267 -11.19 -3.50 4.44
N LEU A 268 -11.61 -4.25 5.46
CA LEU A 268 -11.84 -5.69 5.30
C LEU A 268 -12.90 -6.00 4.23
N VAL A 269 -13.99 -5.23 4.18
CA VAL A 269 -15.03 -5.39 3.15
C VAL A 269 -14.45 -5.16 1.75
N LEU A 270 -13.60 -4.15 1.59
CA LEU A 270 -12.89 -3.92 0.33
C LEU A 270 -11.94 -5.08 -0.02
N HIS A 271 -11.24 -5.66 0.97
CA HIS A 271 -10.39 -6.82 0.73
C HIS A 271 -11.17 -8.03 0.24
N ILE A 272 -12.37 -8.26 0.81
CA ILE A 272 -13.28 -9.32 0.36
C ILE A 272 -13.79 -9.04 -1.05
N TYR A 273 -14.12 -7.79 -1.37
CA TYR A 273 -14.53 -7.39 -2.72
C TYR A 273 -13.44 -7.73 -3.76
N TRP A 274 -12.19 -7.30 -3.54
CA TRP A 274 -11.10 -7.61 -4.47
C TRP A 274 -10.77 -9.10 -4.49
N TRP A 275 -10.89 -9.80 -3.37
CA TRP A 275 -10.76 -11.26 -3.32
C TRP A 275 -11.71 -11.94 -4.30
N VAL A 276 -12.98 -11.52 -4.36
CA VAL A 276 -13.94 -12.07 -5.32
C VAL A 276 -13.47 -11.86 -6.78
N LEU A 277 -12.88 -10.70 -7.10
CA LEU A 277 -12.34 -10.43 -8.44
C LEU A 277 -11.13 -11.32 -8.75
N MET A 278 -10.18 -11.42 -7.82
CA MET A 278 -9.00 -12.28 -7.97
C MET A 278 -9.37 -13.75 -8.09
N TYR A 279 -10.34 -14.21 -7.30
CA TYR A 279 -10.82 -15.59 -7.37
C TYR A 279 -11.42 -15.90 -8.74
N ARG A 280 -12.21 -14.98 -9.32
CA ARG A 280 -12.73 -15.13 -10.70
C ARG A 280 -11.59 -15.22 -11.72
N MET A 281 -10.56 -14.39 -11.58
CA MET A 281 -9.37 -14.44 -12.46
C MET A 281 -8.59 -15.75 -12.30
N LEU A 282 -8.44 -16.24 -11.06
CA LEU A 282 -7.77 -17.51 -10.76
C LEU A 282 -8.50 -18.70 -11.39
N VAL A 283 -9.83 -18.75 -11.27
CA VAL A 283 -10.65 -19.80 -11.90
C VAL A 283 -10.48 -19.78 -13.42
N LYS A 284 -10.52 -18.60 -14.06
CA LYS A 284 -10.26 -18.45 -15.49
C LYS A 284 -8.85 -18.94 -15.87
N GLN A 285 -7.83 -18.57 -15.11
CA GLN A 285 -6.45 -19.02 -15.37
C GLN A 285 -6.31 -20.55 -15.30
N ILE A 286 -7.01 -21.20 -14.36
CA ILE A 286 -7.04 -22.67 -14.26
C ILE A 286 -7.74 -23.28 -15.48
N GLN A 287 -8.88 -22.71 -15.91
CA GLN A 287 -9.61 -23.14 -17.10
C GLN A 287 -8.77 -23.01 -18.38
N ASP A 288 -7.98 -21.94 -18.48
CA ASP A 288 -7.10 -21.63 -19.62
C ASP A 288 -5.73 -22.34 -19.56
N ARG A 289 -5.59 -23.39 -18.74
CA ARG A 289 -4.36 -24.18 -18.55
C ARG A 289 -3.14 -23.34 -18.17
N GLY A 290 -3.32 -22.35 -17.29
CA GLY A 290 -2.25 -21.55 -16.71
C GLY A 290 -1.95 -20.25 -17.47
N LYS A 291 -2.64 -19.96 -18.57
CA LYS A 291 -2.56 -18.66 -19.25
C LYS A 291 -3.32 -17.61 -18.45
N LEU A 292 -2.64 -16.51 -18.11
CA LEU A 292 -3.29 -15.35 -17.50
C LEU A 292 -4.18 -14.65 -18.54
N SER A 293 -5.49 -14.66 -18.29
CA SER A 293 -6.48 -13.87 -19.02
C SER A 293 -6.36 -12.38 -18.70
N GLU A 294 -7.02 -11.53 -19.49
CA GLU A 294 -7.02 -10.08 -19.26
C GLU A 294 -7.66 -9.72 -17.91
N ASP A 295 -7.20 -8.62 -17.30
CA ASP A 295 -7.73 -8.13 -16.03
C ASP A 295 -9.21 -7.81 -16.24
N VAL A 296 -10.10 -8.40 -15.45
CA VAL A 296 -11.56 -8.23 -15.60
C VAL A 296 -11.98 -6.75 -15.47
N ARG A 297 -11.08 -5.92 -14.94
CA ARG A 297 -11.29 -4.48 -14.77
C ARG A 297 -10.82 -3.63 -15.95
N SER A 298 -10.00 -4.18 -16.85
CA SER A 298 -9.49 -3.47 -18.04
C SER A 298 -10.41 -3.53 -19.26
N ASP A 299 -11.45 -4.38 -19.25
CA ASP A 299 -12.37 -4.55 -20.40
C ASP A 299 -13.20 -3.28 -20.72
N SER A 300 -13.30 -2.32 -19.79
CA SER A 300 -14.03 -1.06 -20.03
C SER A 300 -13.16 0.07 -20.61
N GLU A 301 -11.87 -0.17 -20.87
CA GLU A 301 -10.93 0.86 -21.35
C GLU A 301 -11.17 1.28 -22.82
N GLY A 302 -12.13 0.66 -23.53
CA GLY A 302 -12.42 0.90 -24.94
C GLY A 302 -13.67 1.76 -25.24
N GLU A 303 -14.46 2.15 -24.23
CA GLU A 303 -15.70 2.91 -24.46
C GLU A 303 -15.52 4.44 -24.43
N ASP A 304 -14.39 4.95 -23.91
CA ASP A 304 -14.17 6.40 -23.72
C ASP A 304 -13.27 7.07 -24.79
N GLU A 305 -12.86 6.39 -25.87
CA GLU A 305 -12.12 7.01 -27.01
C GLU A 305 -13.07 7.46 -28.15
N HIS A 306 -14.39 7.45 -27.93
CA HIS A 306 -15.42 7.87 -28.90
C HIS A 306 -16.48 8.79 -28.27
N GLU A 307 -16.11 9.87 -27.60
CA GLU A 307 -16.99 11.05 -27.46
C GLU A 307 -16.14 12.29 -27.11
N ASP A 308 -16.16 13.25 -28.05
CA ASP A 308 -15.62 14.63 -28.08
C ASP A 308 -14.10 14.90 -28.25
#